data_AF-A0A538ATI3-F1
#
_entry.id   AF-A0A538ATI3-F1
#
_cell.length_a   1.000
_cell.length_b   1.000
_cell.length_c   1.000
_cell.angle_alpha   90.00
_cell.angle_beta   90.00
_cell.angle_gamma   90.00
#
_symmetry.space_group_name_H-M   'P 1'
#
loop_
_entity.id
_entity.type
_entity.pdbx_description
1 polymer ?
#
loop_
_entity_poly.entity_id
_entity_poly.type
_entity_poly.pdbx_seq_one_letter_code
_entity_poly.pdbx_strand_id
1 'polypeptide(L)' 'MEMKPLEGKEILILAGPEYEDMELQYPRYRLAEAGARVTIAGIGEQTYRGKKGMPVDVDVQVGEVRAR' A
#
# COMPACT_ATOMS: atom_id res chain seq x y z
N MET A 1 13.40 23.07 -5.91
CA MET A 1 12.21 22.38 -5.39
C MET A 1 12.63 21.68 -4.12
N GLU A 2 11.80 21.71 -3.08
CA GLU A 2 12.10 21.04 -1.81
C GLU A 2 11.99 19.52 -1.99
N MET A 3 13.02 18.80 -1.58
CA MET A 3 13.07 17.34 -1.66
C MET A 3 12.14 16.75 -0.61
N LYS A 4 11.24 15.86 -1.00
CA LYS A 4 10.28 15.29 -0.05
C LYS A 4 10.99 14.27 0.87
N PRO A 5 10.55 14.10 2.13
CA PRO A 5 11.28 13.28 3.11
C PRO A 5 11.51 11.81 2.73
N LEU A 6 10.64 11.24 1.89
CA LEU A 6 10.71 9.84 1.44
C LEU A 6 10.99 9.72 -0.06
N GLU A 7 11.46 10.79 -0.70
CA GLU A 7 11.79 10.77 -2.12
C GLU A 7 12.82 9.67 -2.44
N GLY A 8 12.53 8.88 -3.47
CA GLY A 8 13.34 7.73 -3.87
C GLY A 8 13.16 6.46 -3.03
N LYS A 9 12.37 6.49 -1.94
CA LYS A 9 12.03 5.30 -1.17
C LYS A 9 10.90 4.51 -1.83
N GLU A 10 10.94 3.19 -1.66
CA GLU A 10 9.88 2.26 -2.06
C GLU A 10 9.34 1.59 -0.81
N ILE A 11 8.02 1.53 -0.70
CA ILE A 11 7.32 0.95 0.44
C ILE A 11 6.25 -0.01 -0.06
N LEU A 12 6.28 -1.23 0.46
CA LEU A 12 5.26 -2.23 0.23
C LEU A 12 4.25 -2.20 1.38
N ILE A 13 2.96 -2.15 1.06
CA ILE A 13 1.86 -2.34 2.02
C ILE A 13 1.12 -3.61 1.64
N LEU A 14 0.88 -4.50 2.59
CA LEU A 14 0.13 -5.73 2.35
C LEU A 14 -1.36 -5.49 2.55
N ALA A 15 -2.17 -5.98 1.63
CA ALA A 15 -3.63 -6.02 1.73
C ALA A 15 -4.12 -7.46 1.72
N GLY A 16 -5.14 -7.72 2.54
CA GLY A 16 -5.81 -9.01 2.62
C GLY A 16 -7.26 -8.83 3.04
N PRO A 17 -8.01 -9.94 3.15
CA PRO A 17 -9.40 -9.91 3.60
C PRO A 17 -9.53 -9.21 4.94
N GLU A 18 -10.53 -8.34 5.09
CA GLU A 18 -10.83 -7.65 6.34
C GLU A 18 -9.66 -6.84 6.92
N TYR A 19 -8.83 -6.24 6.05
CA TYR A 19 -7.82 -5.29 6.49
C TYR A 19 -8.46 -4.13 7.28
N GLU A 20 -7.73 -3.53 8.22
CA GLU A 20 -8.25 -2.37 8.94
C GLU A 20 -8.15 -1.09 8.10
N ASP A 21 -9.30 -0.50 7.80
CA ASP A 21 -9.47 0.52 6.76
C ASP A 21 -8.50 1.69 6.93
N MET A 22 -8.40 2.23 8.16
CA MET A 22 -7.55 3.38 8.46
C MET A 22 -6.07 3.03 8.60
N GLU A 23 -5.74 1.84 9.09
CA GLU A 23 -4.35 1.39 9.24
C GLU A 23 -3.67 1.17 7.89
N LEU A 24 -4.42 0.83 6.83
CA LEU A 24 -3.88 0.74 5.48
C LEU A 24 -3.88 2.11 4.79
N GLN A 25 -5.04 2.77 4.77
CA GLN A 25 -5.25 3.93 3.90
C GLN A 25 -4.48 5.16 4.39
N TYR A 26 -4.48 5.41 5.70
CA TYR A 26 -3.78 6.59 6.23
C TYR A 26 -2.27 6.53 5.96
N PRO A 27 -1.54 5.43 6.27
CA PRO A 27 -0.15 5.29 5.87
C PRO A 27 0.06 5.35 4.36
N ARG A 28 -0.77 4.66 3.56
CA ARG A 28 -0.68 4.69 2.09
C ARG A 28 -0.64 6.13 1.56
N TYR A 29 -1.61 6.96 1.94
CA TYR A 29 -1.69 8.34 1.46
C TYR A 29 -0.56 9.21 2.02
N ARG A 30 -0.27 9.14 3.33
CA ARG A 30 0.76 9.97 3.96
C ARG A 30 2.17 9.67 3.45
N LEU A 31 2.48 8.40 3.18
CA LEU A 31 3.77 7.98 2.64
C LEU A 31 3.95 8.43 1.19
N ALA A 32 2.90 8.31 0.37
CA ALA A 32 2.90 8.82 -1.00
C ALA A 32 3.05 10.35 -1.05
N GLU A 33 2.32 11.08 -0.19
CA GLU A 33 2.45 12.55 -0.06
C GLU A 33 3.88 12.97 0.30
N ALA A 34 4.53 12.21 1.19
CA ALA A 34 5.92 12.40 1.59
C ALA A 34 6.95 11.94 0.54
N GLY A 35 6.52 11.49 -0.64
CA GLY A 35 7.39 11.21 -1.80
C GLY A 35 7.81 9.76 -1.98
N ALA A 36 7.30 8.81 -1.17
CA ALA A 36 7.55 7.40 -1.38
C ALA A 36 6.79 6.87 -2.60
N ARG A 37 7.37 5.89 -3.30
CA ARG A 37 6.61 4.99 -4.17
C ARG A 37 5.96 3.92 -3.29
N VAL A 38 4.64 3.93 -3.21
CA VAL A 38 3.86 2.97 -2.42
C VAL A 38 3.26 1.94 -3.36
N THR A 39 3.46 0.66 -3.05
CA THR A 39 2.89 -0.48 -3.77
C THR A 39 2.04 -1.31 -2.81
N ILE A 40 0.84 -1.68 -3.22
CA ILE A 40 -0.06 -2.55 -2.47
C ILE A 40 0.08 -3.97 -2.99
N ALA A 41 0.47 -4.91 -2.13
CA ALA A 41 0.56 -6.32 -2.48
C ALA A 41 -0.59 -7.14 -1.88
N GLY A 42 -1.23 -7.95 -2.72
CA GLY A 42 -2.25 -8.91 -2.35
C GLY A 42 -1.73 -10.31 -2.12
N ILE A 43 -2.64 -11.21 -1.73
CA ILE A 43 -2.37 -12.64 -1.52
C ILE A 43 -3.21 -13.56 -2.43
N GLY A 44 -3.76 -13.05 -3.53
CA GLY A 44 -4.53 -13.83 -4.51
C GLY A 44 -5.58 -13.02 -5.27
N GLU A 45 -6.39 -12.23 -4.57
CA GLU A 45 -7.44 -11.40 -5.17
C GLU A 45 -6.91 -10.07 -5.72
N GLN A 46 -7.64 -9.48 -6.67
CA GLN A 46 -7.35 -8.17 -7.24
C GLN A 46 -7.83 -7.01 -6.34
N THR A 47 -8.87 -7.24 -5.55
CA THR A 47 -9.46 -6.23 -4.66
C THR A 47 -9.81 -6.86 -3.32
N TYR A 48 -9.46 -6.19 -2.22
CA TYR A 48 -9.91 -6.54 -0.88
C TYR A 48 -10.83 -5.48 -0.31
N ARG A 49 -11.78 -5.89 0.54
CA ARG A 49 -12.62 -4.97 1.31
C ARG A 49 -12.15 -4.95 2.75
N GLY A 50 -11.97 -3.76 3.30
CA GLY A 50 -11.65 -3.55 4.71
C GLY A 50 -12.83 -3.89 5.61
N LYS A 51 -12.59 -3.90 6.93
CA LYS A 51 -13.62 -4.18 7.95
C LYS A 51 -14.83 -3.25 7.89
N LYS A 52 -14.67 -2.03 7.34
CA LYS A 52 -15.73 -1.05 7.13
C LYS A 52 -16.18 -0.97 5.67
N GLY A 53 -15.73 -1.90 4.83
CA GLY A 53 -16.16 -2.07 3.45
C GLY A 53 -15.39 -1.25 2.43
N MET A 54 -14.36 -0.50 2.84
CA MET A 54 -13.55 0.27 1.91
C MET A 54 -12.79 -0.67 0.98
N PRO A 55 -12.92 -0.53 -0.35
CA PRO A 55 -12.17 -1.36 -1.28
C PRO A 55 -10.72 -0.86 -1.40
N VAL A 56 -9.81 -1.77 -1.63
CA VAL A 56 -8.44 -1.48 -2.06
C VAL A 56 -8.03 -2.48 -3.14
N ASP A 57 -7.56 -1.96 -4.27
CA ASP A 57 -6.97 -2.76 -5.33
C ASP A 57 -5.49 -3.00 -5.03
N VAL A 58 -5.00 -4.17 -5.41
CA VAL A 58 -3.58 -4.51 -5.29
C VAL A 58 -2.86 -4.24 -6.60
N ASP A 59 -1.62 -3.75 -6.50
CA ASP A 59 -0.77 -3.49 -7.65
C ASP A 59 -0.05 -4.76 -8.11
N VAL A 60 0.26 -5.66 -7.16
CA VAL A 60 1.03 -6.90 -7.35
C VAL A 60 0.58 -7.98 -6.37
N GLN A 61 0.98 -9.23 -6.59
CA GLN A 61 0.87 -10.29 -5.58
C GLN A 61 2.16 -10.40 -4.77
N VAL A 62 2.06 -10.70 -3.48
CA VAL A 62 3.21 -10.71 -2.56
C VAL A 62 4.36 -11.60 -3.02
N GLY A 63 4.07 -12.71 -3.71
CA GLY A 63 5.07 -13.63 -4.26
C GLY A 63 5.89 -13.06 -5.43
N GLU A 64 5.45 -11.95 -6.02
CA GLU A 64 6.12 -11.27 -7.14
C GLU A 64 7.13 -10.22 -6.65
N VAL A 65 7.11 -9.88 -5.36
CA VAL A 65 7.93 -8.82 -4.77
C VAL A 65 9.16 -9.40 -4.08
N ARG A 66 10.29 -8.69 -4.18
CA ARG A 66 11.52 -8.99 -3.46
C ARG A 66 12.01 -7.76 -2.72
N ALA A 67 12.47 -7.96 -1.48
CA ALA A 67 13.20 -6.93 -0.76
C ALA A 67 14.57 -6.70 -1.44
N ARG A 68 15.04 -5.45 -1.38
CA ARG A 68 16.30 -5.00 -1.97
C ARG A 68 17.19 -4.36 -0.92
#